data_AF-E3JYF1-F1
#
_entry.id   AF-E3JYF1-F1
#
_cell.length_a   1.000
_cell.length_b   1.000
_cell.length_c   1.000
_cell.angle_alpha   90.00
_cell.angle_beta   90.00
_cell.angle_gamma   90.00
#
_symmetry.space_group_name_H-M   'P 1'
#
loop_
_entity.id
_entity.type
_entity.pdbx_description
1 polymer ?
#
loop_
_entity_poly.entity_id
_entity_poly.type
_entity_poly.pdbx_seq_one_letter_code
_entity_poly.pdbx_strand_id
1 'polypeptide(L)'
;MALSLYAKLNNNKPFAYLSCYDLLSKAPKWHEYNTSMDKKNESKNKKKKKTVNEVSSSLAGSVPSSLPSSTSTPTPSADVTSDLSGDETVSGPPARPIGRKQAKVAYQEQQLQASNHENLKKMATAHTDIAAAVKNQQLMLSTQQDALQRIADEAIMNKDLTGADEDVKKYYMIQRKKILARLEESNK
;
A
#
# COMPACT_ATOMS: atom_id res chain seq x y z
N MET A 1 -28.20 2.42 -31.45
CA MET A 1 -28.43 3.69 -30.72
C MET A 1 -27.42 4.80 -31.03
N ALA A 2 -26.21 4.53 -31.55
CA ALA A 2 -25.26 5.58 -31.91
C ALA A 2 -25.65 6.37 -33.17
N LEU A 3 -26.16 5.70 -34.21
CA LEU A 3 -26.54 6.32 -35.49
C LEU A 3 -27.68 7.35 -35.34
N SER A 4 -28.66 7.06 -34.47
CA SER A 4 -29.82 7.91 -34.24
C SER A 4 -29.48 9.23 -33.55
N LEU A 5 -28.44 9.24 -32.69
CA LEU A 5 -27.95 10.45 -32.04
C LEU A 5 -27.15 11.33 -33.01
N TYR A 6 -26.32 10.70 -33.85
CA TYR A 6 -25.55 11.39 -34.87
C TYR A 6 -26.43 12.10 -35.91
N ALA A 7 -27.48 11.43 -36.39
CA ALA A 7 -28.42 12.00 -37.36
C ALA A 7 -29.17 13.22 -36.80
N LYS A 8 -29.49 13.20 -35.50
CA LYS A 8 -30.19 14.28 -34.78
C LYS A 8 -29.29 15.50 -34.53
N LEU A 9 -27.99 15.28 -34.30
CA LEU A 9 -27.02 16.35 -34.06
C LEU A 9 -26.55 17.04 -35.36
N ASN A 10 -26.48 16.29 -36.46
CA ASN A 10 -25.87 16.74 -37.72
C ASN A 10 -26.90 16.99 -38.84
N ASN A 11 -28.17 17.20 -38.48
CA ASN A 11 -29.29 17.50 -39.40
C ASN A 11 -29.31 16.61 -40.65
N ASN A 12 -29.11 15.29 -40.46
CA ASN A 12 -29.09 14.30 -41.56
C ASN A 12 -28.06 14.58 -42.67
N LYS A 13 -27.08 15.47 -42.46
CA LYS A 13 -25.99 15.70 -43.40
C LYS A 13 -25.03 14.50 -43.33
N PRO A 14 -24.58 13.95 -44.46
CA PRO A 14 -23.52 12.95 -44.44
C PRO A 14 -22.30 13.58 -43.76
N PHE A 15 -21.68 12.83 -42.84
CA PHE A 15 -20.43 13.24 -42.21
C PHE A 15 -19.46 13.70 -43.30
N ALA A 16 -18.92 14.92 -43.18
CA ALA A 16 -18.14 15.55 -44.24
C ALA A 16 -16.95 14.69 -44.72
N TYR A 17 -16.47 13.80 -43.86
CA TYR A 17 -15.35 12.90 -44.15
C TYR A 17 -15.76 11.44 -44.43
N LEU A 18 -17.05 11.12 -44.53
CA LEU A 18 -17.49 9.77 -44.95
C LEU A 18 -17.02 9.47 -46.38
N SER A 19 -17.04 10.46 -47.27
CA SER A 19 -16.49 10.35 -48.62
C SER A 19 -14.99 10.04 -48.64
N CYS A 20 -14.23 10.64 -47.71
CA CYS A 20 -12.82 10.31 -47.53
C CYS A 20 -12.65 8.87 -47.06
N TYR A 21 -13.49 8.41 -46.12
CA TYR A 21 -13.46 7.01 -45.70
C TYR A 21 -13.80 6.06 -46.85
N ASP A 22 -14.83 6.32 -47.64
CA ASP A 22 -15.19 5.50 -48.80
C ASP A 22 -14.05 5.44 -49.83
N LEU A 23 -13.35 6.57 -50.06
CA LEU A 23 -12.19 6.62 -50.93
C LEU A 23 -11.00 5.83 -50.36
N LEU A 24 -10.69 6.01 -49.09
CA LEU A 24 -9.60 5.28 -48.41
C LEU A 24 -9.91 3.78 -48.31
N SER A 25 -11.18 3.41 -48.09
CA SER A 25 -11.63 2.03 -47.93
C SER A 25 -11.41 1.17 -49.18
N LYS A 26 -11.27 1.79 -50.36
CA LYS A 26 -10.99 1.12 -51.63
C LYS A 26 -9.51 1.15 -52.01
N ALA A 27 -8.67 1.89 -51.27
CA ALA A 27 -7.27 2.06 -51.58
C ALA A 27 -6.45 0.85 -51.07
N PRO A 28 -5.68 0.15 -51.93
CA PRO A 28 -4.88 -1.01 -51.51
C PRO A 28 -3.92 -0.71 -50.34
N LYS A 29 -3.28 0.47 -50.38
CA LYS A 29 -2.38 0.96 -49.32
C LYS A 29 -3.07 1.07 -47.96
N TRP A 30 -4.36 1.39 -47.93
CA TRP A 30 -5.11 1.49 -46.68
C TRP A 30 -5.33 0.11 -46.04
N HIS A 31 -5.60 -0.91 -46.85
CA HIS A 31 -5.71 -2.29 -46.37
C HIS A 31 -4.37 -2.83 -45.87
N GLU A 32 -3.26 -2.54 -46.56
CA GLU A 32 -1.91 -2.89 -46.12
C GLU A 32 -1.56 -2.22 -44.79
N TYR A 33 -1.93 -0.94 -44.61
CA TYR A 33 -1.75 -0.25 -43.35
C TYR A 33 -2.54 -0.91 -42.21
N ASN A 34 -3.82 -1.22 -42.43
CA ASN A 34 -4.66 -1.85 -41.41
C ASN A 34 -4.14 -3.25 -41.03
N THR A 35 -3.79 -4.08 -42.02
CA THR A 35 -3.20 -5.40 -41.77
C THR A 35 -1.85 -5.33 -41.04
N SER A 36 -1.02 -4.32 -41.34
CA SER A 36 0.22 -4.04 -40.59
C SER A 36 -0.06 -3.65 -39.13
N MET A 37 -1.08 -2.82 -38.91
CA MET A 37 -1.49 -2.39 -37.57
C MET A 37 -2.07 -3.54 -36.74
N ASP A 38 -2.85 -4.44 -37.34
CA ASP A 38 -3.37 -5.64 -36.67
C ASP A 38 -2.23 -6.57 -36.24
N LYS A 39 -1.27 -6.85 -37.13
CA LYS A 39 -0.06 -7.63 -36.81
C LYS A 39 0.76 -7.01 -35.67
N LYS A 40 0.87 -5.67 -35.63
CA LYS A 40 1.56 -4.94 -34.56
C LYS A 40 0.81 -5.03 -33.22
N ASN A 41 -0.52 -5.11 -33.23
CA ASN A 41 -1.32 -5.24 -32.02
C ASN A 41 -1.33 -6.68 -31.50
N GLU A 42 -1.39 -7.68 -32.38
CA GLU A 42 -1.27 -9.09 -32.00
C GLU A 42 0.09 -9.41 -31.38
N SER A 43 1.19 -8.90 -31.96
CA SER A 43 2.54 -9.09 -31.42
C SER A 43 2.70 -8.47 -30.03
N LYS A 44 2.09 -7.31 -29.77
CA LYS A 44 2.05 -6.70 -28.42
C LYS A 44 1.25 -7.54 -27.42
N ASN A 45 0.11 -8.11 -27.84
CA ASN A 45 -0.72 -8.96 -26.99
C ASN A 45 -0.03 -10.31 -26.69
N LYS A 46 0.69 -10.90 -27.64
CA LYS A 46 1.52 -12.10 -27.41
C LYS A 46 2.67 -11.83 -26.44
N LYS A 47 3.31 -10.65 -26.52
CA LYS A 47 4.39 -10.25 -25.59
C LYS A 47 3.87 -10.06 -24.15
N LYS A 48 2.65 -9.55 -23.99
CA LYS A 48 1.95 -9.45 -22.68
C LYS A 48 1.59 -10.81 -22.08
N LYS A 49 1.33 -11.83 -22.90
CA LYS A 49 1.00 -13.19 -22.44
C LYS A 49 2.23 -14.01 -22.04
N LYS A 50 3.43 -13.68 -22.55
CA LYS A 50 4.69 -14.35 -22.20
C LYS A 50 5.31 -13.89 -20.88
N THR A 51 5.04 -12.66 -20.41
CA THR A 51 5.59 -12.11 -19.16
C THR A 51 4.87 -12.54 -17.88
N VAL A 52 3.80 -13.35 -17.96
CA VAL A 52 3.07 -13.83 -16.77
C VAL A 52 3.53 -15.22 -16.31
N ASN A 53 4.31 -15.96 -17.10
CA ASN A 53 4.65 -17.35 -16.79
C ASN A 53 6.09 -17.61 -16.30
N GLU A 54 6.95 -16.60 -16.09
CA GLU A 54 8.36 -16.83 -15.70
C GLU A 54 8.91 -15.90 -14.61
N VAL A 55 8.16 -15.65 -13.53
CA VAL A 55 8.78 -15.15 -12.29
C VAL A 55 8.21 -15.93 -11.10
N SER A 56 8.79 -17.09 -10.86
CA SER A 56 8.76 -17.80 -9.58
C SER A 56 10.04 -18.60 -9.45
N SER A 57 11.13 -17.93 -9.09
CA SER A 57 12.24 -18.48 -8.29
C SER A 57 13.41 -17.50 -8.21
N SER A 58 14.12 -17.56 -7.08
CA SER A 58 15.46 -17.04 -6.75
C SER A 58 15.62 -15.55 -6.38
N LEU A 59 15.52 -15.36 -5.07
CA LEU A 59 16.42 -14.57 -4.20
C LEU A 59 17.89 -14.60 -4.67
N ALA A 60 18.57 -13.44 -4.74
CA ALA A 60 19.96 -13.18 -4.35
C ALA A 60 20.50 -11.89 -5.02
N GLY A 61 21.15 -11.03 -4.24
CA GLY A 61 21.63 -9.72 -4.69
C GLY A 61 22.93 -9.72 -5.47
N SER A 62 23.25 -8.55 -6.03
CA SER A 62 24.61 -7.98 -6.12
C SER A 62 24.57 -6.61 -6.78
N VAL A 63 25.13 -5.62 -6.08
CA VAL A 63 25.63 -4.36 -6.65
C VAL A 63 26.88 -4.64 -7.49
N PRO A 64 27.19 -3.78 -8.48
CA PRO A 64 28.55 -3.23 -8.47
C PRO A 64 28.64 -1.73 -8.80
N SER A 65 29.68 -1.14 -8.22
CA SER A 65 30.22 0.20 -8.40
C SER A 65 31.29 0.22 -9.50
N SER A 66 31.32 1.27 -10.33
CA SER A 66 32.54 1.84 -10.90
C SER A 66 32.30 3.16 -11.67
N LEU A 67 33.08 4.19 -11.32
CA LEU A 67 33.29 5.48 -12.00
C LEU A 67 34.36 5.30 -13.13
N PRO A 68 34.62 6.24 -14.08
CA PRO A 68 35.30 7.51 -13.78
C PRO A 68 34.89 8.75 -14.62
N SER A 69 35.33 9.92 -14.14
CA SER A 69 35.19 11.29 -14.66
C SER A 69 35.80 11.56 -16.05
N SER A 70 35.34 12.64 -16.69
CA SER A 70 36.15 13.44 -17.62
C SER A 70 35.75 14.93 -17.61
N THR A 71 36.79 15.75 -17.50
CA THR A 71 36.89 17.20 -17.33
C THR A 71 36.63 17.98 -18.62
N SER A 72 36.00 19.17 -18.54
CA SER A 72 36.40 20.40 -19.28
C SER A 72 35.52 21.62 -18.93
N THR A 73 36.12 22.60 -18.26
CA THR A 73 35.83 24.06 -18.32
C THR A 73 36.63 24.68 -19.49
N PRO A 74 36.29 25.85 -20.09
CA PRO A 74 36.20 27.18 -19.41
C PRO A 74 35.15 28.21 -19.98
N THR A 75 34.45 28.97 -19.12
CA THR A 75 34.51 30.45 -18.87
C THR A 75 33.78 31.37 -19.92
N PRO A 76 33.62 32.70 -19.71
CA PRO A 76 32.42 33.34 -19.17
C PRO A 76 31.89 34.53 -20.03
N SER A 77 30.82 35.20 -19.58
CA SER A 77 30.55 36.67 -19.63
C SER A 77 29.08 37.00 -19.92
N ALA A 78 28.40 37.67 -18.98
CA ALA A 78 27.98 39.08 -19.11
C ALA A 78 26.90 39.42 -18.07
N ASP A 79 27.18 40.49 -17.32
CA ASP A 79 26.28 41.28 -16.48
C ASP A 79 24.94 41.61 -17.15
N VAL A 80 23.89 41.81 -16.34
CA VAL A 80 23.31 43.15 -16.06
C VAL A 80 22.22 43.00 -14.98
N THR A 81 22.36 43.83 -13.96
CA THR A 81 21.45 44.10 -12.84
C THR A 81 20.15 44.79 -13.29
N SER A 82 19.02 44.52 -12.65
CA SER A 82 18.03 45.57 -12.34
C SER A 82 16.97 45.05 -11.38
N ASP A 83 16.81 45.77 -10.29
CA ASP A 83 15.88 45.53 -9.19
C ASP A 83 14.76 46.56 -9.34
N LEU A 84 13.53 46.17 -9.67
CA LEU A 84 12.35 47.04 -9.59
C LEU A 84 11.07 46.26 -9.30
N SER A 85 10.54 46.57 -8.11
CA SER A 85 9.18 46.36 -7.59
C SER A 85 8.06 46.61 -8.61
N GLY A 86 7.03 45.76 -8.58
CA GLY A 86 5.78 45.97 -9.31
C GLY A 86 4.81 44.79 -9.15
N ASP A 87 3.83 44.97 -8.27
CA ASP A 87 2.62 44.17 -8.16
C ASP A 87 1.91 44.10 -9.53
N GLU A 88 1.94 42.95 -10.18
CA GLU A 88 1.13 42.64 -11.34
C GLU A 88 0.68 41.18 -11.19
N THR A 89 -0.63 40.97 -11.24
CA THR A 89 -1.24 39.63 -11.28
C THR A 89 -0.71 38.89 -12.51
N VAL A 90 0.34 38.09 -12.34
CA VAL A 90 0.91 37.25 -13.40
C VAL A 90 -0.09 36.16 -13.72
N SER A 91 -1.01 36.47 -14.64
CA SER A 91 -1.60 35.48 -15.52
C SER A 91 -0.48 34.93 -16.40
N GLY A 92 0.30 34.00 -15.83
CA GLY A 92 1.34 33.29 -16.56
C GLY A 92 0.76 32.59 -17.79
N PRO A 93 1.57 32.33 -18.83
CA PRO A 93 1.12 31.60 -20.01
C PRO A 93 0.48 30.27 -19.59
N PRO A 94 -0.65 29.85 -20.20
CA PRO A 94 -1.27 28.58 -19.85
C PRO A 94 -0.23 27.47 -19.99
N ALA A 95 0.01 26.76 -18.89
CA ALA A 95 0.96 25.67 -18.85
C ALA A 95 0.63 24.69 -19.99
N ARG A 96 1.59 24.46 -20.89
CA ARG A 96 1.41 23.58 -22.04
C ARG A 96 0.94 22.21 -21.54
N PRO A 97 -0.06 21.59 -22.19
CA PRO A 97 -0.59 20.31 -21.74
C PRO A 97 0.53 19.29 -21.67
N ILE A 98 0.55 18.54 -20.57
CA ILE A 98 1.64 17.62 -20.28
C ILE A 98 1.74 16.60 -21.42
N GLY A 99 2.95 16.42 -21.95
CA GLY A 99 3.16 15.56 -23.11
C GLY A 99 2.69 14.13 -22.80
N ARG A 100 2.15 13.43 -23.82
CA ARG A 100 1.56 12.08 -23.68
C ARG A 100 2.41 11.08 -22.88
N LYS A 101 3.75 11.18 -22.98
CA LYS A 101 4.68 10.34 -22.20
C LYS A 101 4.63 10.66 -20.71
N GLN A 102 4.70 11.93 -20.33
CA GLN A 102 4.65 12.36 -18.93
C GLN A 102 3.26 12.14 -18.31
N ALA A 103 2.18 12.38 -19.06
CA ALA A 103 0.82 12.09 -18.60
C ALA A 103 0.65 10.61 -18.19
N LYS A 104 1.20 9.71 -19.01
CA LYS A 104 1.13 8.27 -18.76
C LYS A 104 1.97 7.84 -17.54
N VAL A 105 3.11 8.48 -17.30
CA VAL A 105 3.95 8.21 -16.13
C VAL A 105 3.26 8.70 -14.86
N ALA A 106 2.78 9.95 -14.85
CA ALA A 106 2.07 10.52 -13.71
C ALA A 106 0.84 9.68 -13.31
N TYR A 107 0.07 9.18 -14.29
CA TYR A 107 -1.08 8.32 -14.02
C TYR A 107 -0.70 6.97 -13.38
N GLN A 108 0.44 6.39 -13.76
CA GLN A 108 0.93 5.15 -13.14
C GLN A 108 1.46 5.39 -11.74
N GLU A 109 2.19 6.50 -11.55
CA GLU A 109 2.72 6.90 -10.25
C GLU A 109 1.58 7.19 -9.26
N GLN A 110 0.54 7.91 -9.70
CA GLN A 110 -0.64 8.17 -8.87
C GLN A 110 -1.34 6.87 -8.44
N GLN A 111 -1.48 5.89 -9.34
CA GLN A 111 -2.05 4.59 -8.99
C GLN A 111 -1.19 3.84 -7.99
N LEU A 112 0.14 3.87 -8.16
CA LEU A 112 1.06 3.23 -7.24
C LEU A 112 1.00 3.88 -5.86
N GLN A 113 0.97 5.21 -5.80
CA GLN A 113 0.84 5.96 -4.54
C GLN A 113 -0.49 5.66 -3.84
N ALA A 114 -1.60 5.61 -4.58
CA ALA A 114 -2.91 5.28 -4.02
C ALA A 114 -2.92 3.85 -3.43
N SER A 115 -2.37 2.88 -4.17
CA SER A 115 -2.26 1.49 -3.70
C SER A 115 -1.31 1.35 -2.50
N ASN A 116 -0.19 2.08 -2.49
CA ASN A 116 0.74 2.07 -1.38
C ASN A 116 0.11 2.67 -0.10
N HIS A 117 -0.61 3.78 -0.24
CA HIS A 117 -1.35 4.39 0.86
C HIS A 117 -2.42 3.47 1.44
N GLU A 118 -3.17 2.78 0.58
CA GLU A 118 -4.14 1.77 0.99
C GLU A 118 -3.48 0.61 1.74
N ASN A 119 -2.35 0.11 1.22
CA ASN A 119 -1.60 -0.96 1.86
C ASN A 119 -1.07 -0.55 3.23
N LEU A 120 -0.51 0.66 3.34
CA LEU A 120 0.00 1.20 4.60
C LEU A 120 -1.12 1.36 5.64
N LYS A 121 -2.31 1.80 5.22
CA LYS A 121 -3.50 1.84 6.10
C LYS A 121 -3.88 0.45 6.60
N LYS A 122 -3.92 -0.55 5.72
CA LYS A 122 -4.22 -1.94 6.10
C LYS A 122 -3.19 -2.48 7.10
N MET A 123 -1.91 -2.21 6.88
CA MET A 123 -0.84 -2.58 7.82
C MET A 123 -1.02 -1.90 9.18
N ALA A 124 -1.30 -0.59 9.19
CA ALA A 124 -1.55 0.14 10.43
C ALA A 124 -2.74 -0.45 11.20
N THR A 125 -3.85 -0.71 10.52
CA THR A 125 -5.04 -1.36 11.12
C THR A 125 -4.72 -2.75 11.66
N ALA A 126 -3.99 -3.58 10.90
CA ALA A 126 -3.59 -4.90 11.37
C ALA A 126 -2.74 -4.82 12.64
N HIS A 127 -1.80 -3.87 12.72
CA HIS A 127 -1.01 -3.66 13.94
C HIS A 127 -1.86 -3.20 15.12
N THR A 128 -2.84 -2.31 14.91
CA THR A 128 -3.76 -1.91 15.99
C THR A 128 -4.60 -3.08 16.48
N ASP A 129 -5.08 -3.92 15.57
CA ASP A 129 -5.90 -5.09 15.88
C ASP A 129 -5.09 -6.13 16.67
N ILE A 130 -3.83 -6.39 16.25
CA ILE A 130 -2.92 -7.29 16.98
C ILE A 130 -2.66 -6.75 18.39
N ALA A 131 -2.38 -5.45 18.53
CA ALA A 131 -2.14 -4.85 19.84
C ALA A 131 -3.36 -4.96 20.76
N ALA A 132 -4.57 -4.71 20.22
CA ALA A 132 -5.81 -4.86 20.97
C ALA A 132 -6.06 -6.33 21.38
N ALA A 133 -5.84 -7.28 20.46
CA ALA A 133 -5.98 -8.70 20.75
C ALA A 133 -5.01 -9.17 21.84
N VAL A 134 -3.74 -8.76 21.78
CA VAL A 134 -2.74 -9.09 22.80
C VAL A 134 -3.12 -8.51 24.17
N LYS A 135 -3.61 -7.27 24.21
CA LYS A 135 -4.09 -6.66 25.46
C LYS A 135 -5.25 -7.45 26.07
N ASN A 136 -6.20 -7.89 25.24
CA ASN A 136 -7.33 -8.70 25.69
C ASN A 136 -6.88 -10.08 26.21
N GLN A 137 -5.93 -10.72 25.52
CA GLN A 137 -5.34 -11.98 25.96
C GLN A 137 -4.62 -11.82 27.30
N GLN A 138 -3.84 -10.75 27.48
CA GLN A 138 -3.15 -10.47 28.74
C GLN A 138 -4.12 -10.29 29.91
N LEU A 139 -5.21 -9.55 29.70
CA LEU A 139 -6.25 -9.38 30.72
C LEU A 139 -6.89 -10.72 31.09
N MET A 140 -7.15 -11.56 30.09
CA MET A 140 -7.76 -12.87 30.31
C MET A 140 -6.83 -13.83 31.05
N LEU A 141 -5.55 -13.86 30.70
CA LEU A 141 -4.55 -14.64 31.41
C LEU A 141 -4.36 -14.16 32.84
N SER A 142 -4.37 -12.85 33.09
CA SER A 142 -4.33 -12.30 34.46
C SER A 142 -5.51 -12.80 35.28
N THR A 143 -6.73 -12.75 34.71
CA THR A 143 -7.94 -13.22 35.40
C THR A 143 -7.87 -14.72 35.69
N GLN A 144 -7.35 -15.52 34.74
CA GLN A 144 -7.14 -16.96 34.95
C GLN A 144 -6.09 -17.24 36.02
N GLN A 145 -4.99 -16.49 36.03
CA GLN A 145 -3.95 -16.61 37.05
C GLN A 145 -4.50 -16.31 38.44
N ASP A 146 -5.31 -15.26 38.58
CA ASP A 146 -5.96 -14.92 39.84
C ASP A 146 -6.95 -16.01 40.30
N ALA A 147 -7.71 -16.58 39.36
CA ALA A 147 -8.62 -17.69 39.66
C ALA A 147 -7.86 -18.95 40.12
N LEU A 148 -6.76 -19.31 39.45
CA LEU A 148 -5.91 -20.44 39.83
C LEU A 148 -5.26 -20.21 41.20
N GLN A 149 -4.79 -18.99 41.46
CA GLN A 149 -4.24 -18.60 42.75
C GLN A 149 -5.27 -18.76 43.86
N ARG A 150 -6.52 -18.32 43.65
CA ARG A 150 -7.62 -18.51 44.60
C ARG A 150 -7.89 -19.98 44.89
N ILE A 151 -7.98 -20.82 43.86
CA ILE A 151 -8.20 -22.28 44.02
C ILE A 151 -7.05 -22.91 44.82
N ALA A 152 -5.79 -22.54 44.52
CA ALA A 152 -4.64 -23.03 45.24
C ALA A 152 -4.65 -22.60 46.72
N ASP A 153 -5.00 -21.34 46.99
CA ASP A 153 -5.11 -20.80 48.34
C ASP A 153 -6.25 -21.48 49.12
N GLU A 154 -7.41 -21.69 48.50
CA GLU A 154 -8.52 -22.46 49.08
C GLU A 154 -8.11 -23.89 49.42
N ALA A 155 -7.35 -24.57 48.55
CA ALA A 155 -6.86 -25.92 48.82
C ALA A 155 -5.92 -25.97 50.06
N ILE A 156 -5.08 -24.95 50.23
CA ILE A 156 -4.20 -24.82 51.41
C ILE A 156 -5.02 -24.51 52.68
N MET A 157 -6.00 -23.61 52.59
CA MET A 157 -6.88 -23.23 53.69
C MET A 157 -7.76 -24.41 54.15
N ASN A 158 -8.22 -25.24 53.22
CA ASN A 158 -9.13 -26.36 53.48
C ASN A 158 -8.43 -27.70 53.79
N LYS A 159 -7.09 -27.75 53.77
CA LYS A 159 -6.36 -28.99 54.06
C LYS A 159 -6.65 -29.50 55.48
N ASP A 160 -7.09 -30.75 55.61
CA ASP A 160 -7.17 -31.41 56.92
C ASP A 160 -5.75 -31.71 57.45
N LEU A 161 -5.51 -31.35 58.70
CA LEU A 161 -4.24 -31.52 59.41
C LEU A 161 -4.33 -32.58 60.52
N THR A 162 -5.46 -33.26 60.64
CA THR A 162 -5.67 -34.35 61.58
C THR A 162 -4.73 -35.51 61.24
N GLY A 163 -3.91 -35.92 62.21
CA GLY A 163 -2.93 -37.00 62.01
C GLY A 163 -1.69 -36.62 61.19
N ALA A 164 -1.51 -35.34 60.82
CA ALA A 164 -0.30 -34.88 60.18
C ALA A 164 0.86 -34.74 61.20
N ASP A 165 2.09 -34.86 60.72
CA ASP A 165 3.30 -34.59 61.49
C ASP A 165 3.41 -33.10 61.86
N GLU A 166 4.13 -32.79 62.95
CA GLU A 166 4.22 -31.43 63.49
C GLU A 166 4.85 -30.44 62.50
N ASP A 167 5.85 -30.87 61.74
CA ASP A 167 6.49 -30.04 60.71
C ASP A 167 5.51 -29.68 59.58
N VAL A 168 4.65 -30.62 59.19
CA VAL A 168 3.61 -30.40 58.18
C VAL A 168 2.56 -29.42 58.69
N LYS A 169 2.11 -29.56 59.94
CA LYS A 169 1.18 -28.61 60.56
C LYS A 169 1.77 -27.20 60.56
N LYS A 170 3.02 -27.06 60.99
CA LYS A 170 3.72 -25.78 61.01
C LYS A 170 3.83 -25.15 59.62
N TYR A 171 4.15 -25.94 58.60
CA TYR A 171 4.19 -25.48 57.21
C TYR A 171 2.84 -24.88 56.77
N TYR A 172 1.73 -25.61 56.95
CA TYR A 172 0.41 -25.14 56.55
C TYR A 172 -0.05 -23.92 57.36
N MET A 173 0.24 -23.86 58.67
CA MET A 173 -0.06 -22.67 59.48
C MET A 173 0.63 -21.41 58.93
N ILE A 174 1.90 -21.52 58.55
CA ILE A 174 2.65 -20.40 57.96
C ILE A 174 2.02 -20.00 56.62
N GLN A 175 1.69 -20.97 55.75
CA GLN A 175 1.08 -20.66 54.45
C GLN A 175 -0.29 -20.00 54.59
N ARG A 176 -1.15 -20.50 55.48
CA ARG A 176 -2.46 -19.89 55.76
C ARG A 176 -2.32 -18.46 56.27
N LYS A 177 -1.37 -18.20 57.17
CA LYS A 177 -1.10 -16.83 57.65
C LYS A 177 -0.67 -15.90 56.52
N LYS A 178 0.18 -16.37 55.58
CA LYS A 178 0.58 -15.60 54.40
C LYS A 178 -0.60 -15.30 53.47
N ILE A 179 -1.50 -16.27 53.27
CA ILE A 179 -2.70 -16.09 52.46
C ILE A 179 -3.60 -15.02 53.08
N LEU A 180 -3.89 -15.12 54.38
CA LEU A 180 -4.72 -14.14 55.09
C LEU A 180 -4.14 -12.72 55.01
N ALA A 181 -2.84 -12.56 55.24
CA ALA A 181 -2.18 -11.25 55.13
C ALA A 181 -2.32 -10.65 53.72
N ARG A 182 -2.14 -11.46 52.67
CA ARG A 182 -2.30 -11.01 51.27
C ARG A 182 -3.74 -10.60 50.95
N LEU A 183 -4.73 -11.30 51.52
CA LEU A 183 -6.15 -10.97 51.35
C LEU A 183 -6.52 -9.68 52.10
N GLU A 184 -5.97 -9.45 53.29
CA GLU A 184 -6.13 -8.19 54.03
C GLU A 184 -5.54 -7.00 53.26
N GLU A 185 -4.35 -7.17 52.68
CA GLU A 185 -3.72 -6.15 51.82
C GLU A 185 -4.57 -5.83 50.57
N SER A 186 -5.19 -6.86 49.97
CA SER A 186 -6.01 -6.69 48.75
C SER A 186 -7.39 -6.06 49.01
N ASN A 187 -7.87 -6.09 50.26
CA ASN A 187 -9.17 -5.54 50.66
C ASN A 187 -9.09 -4.09 51.17
N LYS A 188 -7.89 -3.51 51.21
CA LYS A 188 -7.64 -2.16 51.72
C LYS A 188 -7.53 -1.15 50.58
#